data_AF-A0A9W6TCP5-F1
#
_entry.id   AF-A0A9W6TCP5-F1
#
_cell.length_a   1.000
_cell.length_b   1.000
_cell.length_c   1.000
_cell.angle_alpha   90.00
_cell.angle_beta   90.00
_cell.angle_gamma   90.00
#
_symmetry.space_group_name_H-M   'P 1'
#
loop_
_entity.id
_entity.type
_entity.pdbx_description
1 polymer ?
#
loop_
_entity_poly.entity_id
_entity_poly.type
_entity_poly.pdbx_seq_one_letter_code
_entity_poly.pdbx_strand_id
1 'polypeptide(L)'
;MVLSFRARALCGAVALCTSGVMSPIDAWLPPIITKGNKFFDSDTGLEFRMKGIAYYPRPNSGELADVSNYDWAADEHENVWKPHIKVMKDLGVNTIRLYSIDPSVSHDAFMCACSEAGIYVLIGIPAP
;
A
#
# COMPACT_ATOMS: atom_id res chain seq x y z
N MET A 1 -63.12 -18.45 -43.57
CA MET A 1 -62.91 -19.39 -42.45
C MET A 1 -61.44 -19.75 -42.44
N VAL A 2 -60.84 -19.74 -41.24
CA VAL A 2 -59.45 -20.06 -40.86
C VAL A 2 -58.43 -18.91 -40.91
N LEU A 3 -58.08 -18.50 -39.68
CA LEU A 3 -57.02 -17.60 -39.22
C LEU A 3 -55.62 -18.21 -39.45
N SER A 4 -54.59 -17.41 -39.72
CA SER A 4 -53.26 -17.68 -39.17
C SER A 4 -52.36 -16.43 -39.17
N PHE A 5 -52.02 -15.99 -37.96
CA PHE A 5 -51.03 -14.95 -37.65
C PHE A 5 -49.62 -15.51 -37.83
N ARG A 6 -48.71 -14.74 -38.45
CA ARG A 6 -47.27 -14.85 -38.19
C ARG A 6 -46.63 -13.46 -38.11
N ALA A 7 -46.43 -13.01 -36.87
CA ALA A 7 -45.59 -11.88 -36.52
C ALA A 7 -44.13 -12.18 -36.91
N ARG A 8 -43.51 -11.33 -37.72
CA ARG A 8 -42.06 -11.33 -37.92
C ARG A 8 -41.45 -10.51 -36.79
N ALA A 9 -40.77 -11.20 -35.89
CA ALA A 9 -39.96 -10.62 -34.82
C ALA A 9 -38.82 -9.78 -35.43
N LEU A 10 -38.73 -8.51 -35.01
CA LEU A 10 -37.61 -7.63 -35.30
C LEU A 10 -36.53 -7.91 -34.23
N CYS A 11 -35.46 -8.61 -34.60
CA CYS A 11 -34.28 -8.76 -33.74
C CYS A 11 -33.55 -7.41 -33.66
N GLY A 12 -33.88 -6.60 -32.65
CA GLY A 12 -33.04 -5.48 -32.22
C GLY A 12 -31.83 -6.01 -31.45
N ALA A 13 -30.65 -5.98 -32.05
CA ALA A 13 -29.40 -6.22 -31.33
C ALA A 13 -29.06 -4.96 -30.53
N VAL A 14 -29.32 -4.97 -29.23
CA VAL A 14 -28.82 -3.96 -28.30
C VAL A 14 -27.37 -4.33 -27.97
N ALA A 15 -26.42 -3.66 -28.62
CA ALA A 15 -25.02 -3.73 -28.24
C ALA A 15 -24.83 -2.93 -26.94
N LEU A 16 -24.82 -3.63 -25.81
CA LEU A 16 -24.47 -3.04 -24.52
C LEU A 16 -22.96 -2.85 -24.48
N CYS A 17 -22.48 -1.69 -24.95
CA CYS A 17 -21.11 -1.25 -24.73
C CYS A 17 -20.93 -0.97 -23.23
N THR A 18 -20.53 -1.98 -22.47
CA THR A 18 -20.01 -1.77 -21.12
C THR A 18 -18.67 -1.07 -21.26
N SER A 19 -18.67 0.27 -21.20
CA SER A 19 -17.48 1.06 -20.98
C SER A 19 -16.92 0.69 -19.61
N GLY A 20 -16.01 -0.29 -19.58
CA GLY A 20 -15.17 -0.52 -18.42
C GLY A 20 -14.36 0.74 -18.18
N VAL A 21 -14.69 1.49 -17.14
CA VAL A 21 -13.80 2.51 -16.59
C VAL A 21 -12.59 1.76 -16.05
N MET A 22 -11.58 1.63 -16.89
CA MET A 22 -10.28 1.12 -16.49
C MET A 22 -9.58 2.29 -15.80
N SER A 23 -9.79 2.41 -14.49
CA SER A 23 -8.95 3.28 -13.67
C SER A 23 -7.51 2.83 -13.87
N PRO A 24 -6.56 3.73 -14.17
CA PRO A 24 -5.15 3.37 -14.09
C PRO A 24 -4.90 2.94 -12.64
N ILE A 25 -4.65 1.65 -12.44
CA ILE A 25 -4.22 1.12 -11.14
C ILE A 25 -2.74 1.50 -11.04
N ASP A 26 -2.47 2.77 -10.76
CA ASP A 26 -1.22 3.10 -10.11
C ASP A 26 -1.44 2.66 -8.66
N ALA A 27 -0.90 1.48 -8.31
CA ALA A 27 -1.18 0.77 -7.06
C ALA A 27 -0.50 1.41 -5.83
N TRP A 28 -0.45 2.73 -5.81
CA TRP A 28 0.12 3.52 -4.72
C TRP A 28 -0.95 3.91 -3.73
N LEU A 29 -0.58 3.90 -2.46
CA LEU A 29 -1.44 4.40 -1.41
C LEU A 29 -1.74 5.89 -1.63
N PRO A 30 -3.01 6.32 -1.48
CA PRO A 30 -3.36 7.74 -1.54
C PRO A 30 -2.51 8.54 -0.55
N PRO A 31 -1.97 9.70 -0.94
CA PRO A 31 -1.27 10.57 -0.01
C PRO A 31 -2.13 10.92 1.22
N ILE A 32 -1.51 10.86 2.41
CA ILE A 32 -2.15 11.35 3.63
C ILE A 32 -1.90 12.84 3.75
N ILE A 33 -2.98 13.62 3.84
CA ILE A 33 -2.96 15.08 3.95
C ILE A 33 -3.36 15.54 5.35
N THR A 34 -2.86 16.69 5.78
CA THR A 34 -3.20 17.31 7.06
C THR A 34 -4.31 18.34 6.89
N LYS A 35 -5.27 18.36 7.82
CA LYS A 35 -6.25 19.46 7.96
C LYS A 35 -6.39 19.78 9.44
N GLY A 36 -5.96 20.99 9.83
CA GLY A 36 -5.87 21.36 11.24
C GLY A 36 -4.94 20.41 12.01
N ASN A 37 -5.48 19.72 13.02
CA ASN A 37 -4.73 18.79 13.87
C ASN A 37 -4.97 17.30 13.55
N LYS A 38 -5.49 16.98 12.35
CA LYS A 38 -5.86 15.62 11.93
C LYS A 38 -5.31 15.27 10.55
N PHE A 39 -5.20 13.97 10.30
CA PHE A 39 -4.79 13.39 9.03
C PHE A 39 -6.01 12.85 8.26
N PHE A 40 -5.96 12.91 6.93
CA PHE A 40 -7.01 12.46 6.03
C PHE A 40 -6.43 11.78 4.80
N ASP A 41 -7.11 10.76 4.31
CA ASP A 41 -6.82 10.15 3.02
C ASP A 41 -7.23 11.10 1.88
N SER A 42 -6.35 11.33 0.89
CA SER A 42 -6.58 12.33 -0.17
C SER A 42 -7.74 12.00 -1.09
N ASP A 43 -8.04 10.72 -1.28
CA ASP A 43 -8.96 10.24 -2.30
C ASP A 43 -10.36 10.07 -1.73
N THR A 44 -10.45 9.48 -0.53
CA THR A 44 -11.71 9.21 0.16
C THR A 44 -12.14 10.36 1.07
N GLY A 45 -11.21 11.20 1.50
CA GLY A 45 -11.46 12.27 2.48
C GLY A 45 -11.75 11.77 3.90
N LEU A 46 -11.63 10.46 4.17
CA LEU A 46 -11.84 9.87 5.49
C LEU A 46 -10.69 10.21 6.44
N GLU A 47 -10.99 10.34 7.74
CA GLU A 47 -9.96 10.58 8.76
C GLU A 47 -9.00 9.38 8.84
N PHE A 48 -7.71 9.64 8.64
CA PHE A 48 -6.66 8.65 8.76
C PHE A 48 -6.21 8.54 10.22
N ARG A 49 -6.32 7.34 10.79
CA ARG A 49 -5.85 7.02 12.15
C ARG A 49 -4.68 6.05 12.07
N MET A 50 -3.55 6.44 12.62
CA MET A 50 -2.35 5.60 12.68
C MET A 50 -2.53 4.45 13.67
N LYS A 51 -2.40 3.23 13.16
CA LYS A 51 -2.23 1.97 13.88
C LYS A 51 -0.79 1.53 13.63
N GLY A 52 0.11 2.14 14.39
CA GLY A 52 1.53 2.16 14.10
C GLY A 52 2.35 1.10 14.83
N ILE A 53 3.48 0.71 14.24
CA ILE A 53 4.54 -0.07 14.90
C ILE A 53 5.92 0.55 14.63
N ALA A 54 6.77 0.53 15.65
CA ALA A 54 8.18 0.86 15.53
C ALA A 54 8.93 -0.32 14.90
N TYR A 55 9.65 -0.09 13.81
CA TYR A 55 10.39 -1.15 13.10
C TYR A 55 11.88 -0.85 13.08
N TYR A 56 12.63 -1.68 13.81
CA TYR A 56 14.09 -1.70 13.84
C TYR A 56 14.52 -3.11 14.26
N PRO A 57 14.55 -4.07 13.33
CA PRO A 57 14.92 -5.45 13.66
C PRO A 57 16.37 -5.46 14.14
N ARG A 58 16.63 -6.12 15.27
CA ARG A 58 17.98 -6.32 15.78
C ARG A 58 18.26 -7.80 15.93
N PRO A 59 19.34 -8.31 15.32
CA PRO A 59 19.83 -9.65 15.61
C PRO A 59 20.18 -9.76 17.10
N ASN A 60 19.83 -10.89 17.72
CA ASN A 60 20.18 -11.16 19.12
C ASN A 60 21.66 -11.60 19.29
N SER A 61 22.36 -11.86 18.19
CA SER A 61 23.75 -12.34 18.17
C SER A 61 24.39 -12.10 16.79
N GLY A 62 25.72 -12.16 16.71
CA GLY A 62 26.49 -11.97 15.48
C GLY A 62 27.01 -10.54 15.30
N GLU A 63 27.71 -10.28 14.20
CA GLU A 63 28.40 -8.99 13.96
C GLU A 63 27.43 -7.79 13.93
N LEU A 64 26.17 -8.02 13.54
CA LEU A 64 25.14 -6.99 13.46
C LEU A 64 24.37 -6.78 14.78
N ALA A 65 24.65 -7.53 15.85
CA ALA A 65 23.90 -7.44 17.10
C ALA A 65 24.10 -6.10 17.83
N ASP A 66 25.33 -5.56 17.74
CA ASP A 66 25.72 -4.32 18.41
C ASP A 66 25.70 -3.10 17.47
N VAL A 67 25.33 -3.29 16.20
CA VAL A 67 25.26 -2.22 15.21
C VAL A 67 24.02 -1.37 15.47
N SER A 68 24.26 -0.08 15.70
CA SER A 68 23.22 0.95 15.84
C SER A 68 23.09 1.76 14.56
N ASN A 69 21.89 2.29 14.29
CA ASN A 69 21.58 3.05 13.08
C ASN A 69 21.87 2.27 11.78
N TYR A 70 21.49 1.00 11.76
CA TYR A 70 21.58 0.19 10.55
C TYR A 70 20.27 0.25 9.76
N ASP A 71 20.36 0.44 8.44
CA ASP A 71 19.21 0.53 7.57
C ASP A 71 18.71 -0.85 7.15
N TRP A 72 17.75 -1.37 7.91
CA TRP A 72 17.09 -2.63 7.59
C TRP A 72 15.99 -2.55 6.53
N ALA A 73 15.67 -1.35 6.04
CA ALA A 73 14.64 -1.15 5.02
C ALA A 73 15.23 -1.15 3.59
N ALA A 74 16.56 -1.16 3.46
CA ALA A 74 17.22 -1.28 2.16
C ALA A 74 16.77 -2.54 1.41
N ASP A 75 16.74 -2.45 0.07
CA ASP A 75 16.26 -3.54 -0.79
C ASP A 75 17.08 -4.83 -0.64
N GLU A 76 18.37 -4.72 -0.30
CA GLU A 76 19.25 -5.88 -0.05
C GLU A 76 18.81 -6.75 1.14
N HIS A 77 17.94 -6.23 2.01
CA HIS A 77 17.40 -6.94 3.17
C HIS A 77 15.99 -7.50 2.97
N GLU A 78 15.53 -7.64 1.71
CA GLU A 78 14.18 -8.12 1.38
C GLU A 78 13.80 -9.42 2.09
N ASN A 79 14.73 -10.37 2.17
CA ASN A 79 14.52 -11.64 2.86
C ASN A 79 14.23 -11.49 4.36
N VAL A 80 14.66 -10.39 4.99
CA VAL A 80 14.41 -10.07 6.39
C VAL A 80 13.08 -9.35 6.57
N TRP A 81 12.84 -8.26 5.84
CA TRP A 81 11.68 -7.40 6.11
C TRP A 81 10.38 -7.89 5.48
N LYS A 82 10.42 -8.64 4.36
CA LYS A 82 9.21 -9.05 3.63
C LYS A 82 8.29 -9.96 4.46
N PRO A 83 8.79 -10.98 5.20
CA PRO A 83 7.96 -11.75 6.11
C PRO A 83 7.34 -10.89 7.23
N HIS A 84 8.06 -9.89 7.73
CA HIS A 84 7.57 -8.99 8.77
C HIS A 84 6.41 -8.13 8.26
N ILE A 85 6.50 -7.56 7.04
CA ILE A 85 5.41 -6.80 6.41
C ILE A 85 4.13 -7.65 6.30
N LYS A 86 4.27 -8.92 5.93
CA LYS A 86 3.11 -9.84 5.90
C LYS A 86 2.45 -9.96 7.28
N VAL A 87 3.24 -10.19 8.32
CA VAL A 87 2.72 -10.28 9.71
C VAL A 87 2.07 -8.96 10.15
N MET A 88 2.70 -7.82 9.84
CA MET A 88 2.16 -6.49 10.17
C MET A 88 0.80 -6.25 9.47
N LYS A 89 0.67 -6.66 8.21
CA LYS A 89 -0.60 -6.64 7.48
C LYS A 89 -1.65 -7.51 8.16
N ASP A 90 -1.30 -8.74 8.53
CA ASP A 90 -2.21 -9.68 9.22
C ASP A 90 -2.67 -9.12 10.59
N LEU A 91 -1.84 -8.31 11.26
CA LEU A 91 -2.17 -7.59 12.50
C LEU A 91 -2.99 -6.30 12.29
N GLY A 92 -3.20 -5.88 11.04
CA GLY A 92 -3.93 -4.66 10.71
C GLY A 92 -3.16 -3.36 10.98
N VAL A 93 -1.83 -3.42 11.02
CA VAL A 93 -0.94 -2.25 11.03
C VAL A 93 -1.13 -1.47 9.73
N ASN A 94 -1.18 -0.15 9.81
CA ASN A 94 -1.22 0.73 8.63
C ASN A 94 -0.10 1.78 8.63
N THR A 95 0.80 1.75 9.62
CA THR A 95 1.93 2.69 9.68
C THR A 95 3.14 2.02 10.31
N ILE A 96 4.30 2.13 9.67
CA ILE A 96 5.60 1.72 10.21
C ILE A 96 6.42 2.97 10.51
N ARG A 97 7.09 3.02 11.66
CA ARG A 97 8.10 4.03 11.94
C ARG A 97 9.50 3.44 11.79
N LEU A 98 10.30 4.02 10.90
CA LEU A 98 11.72 3.70 10.70
C LEU A 98 12.60 4.68 11.48
N TYR A 99 13.69 4.15 12.03
CA TYR A 99 14.64 4.91 12.85
C TYR A 99 15.92 5.29 12.10
N SER A 100 16.27 4.54 11.07
CA SER A 100 17.51 4.69 10.32
C SER A 100 17.23 4.32 8.87
N ILE A 101 17.70 5.18 7.97
CA ILE A 101 17.63 5.04 6.52
C ILE A 101 18.97 5.57 5.97
N ASP A 102 19.60 4.82 5.09
CA ASP A 102 20.76 5.26 4.30
C ASP A 102 20.25 5.81 2.96
N PRO A 103 20.27 7.14 2.71
CA PRO A 103 19.75 7.72 1.49
C PRO A 103 20.58 7.40 0.23
N SER A 104 21.71 6.69 0.36
CA SER A 104 22.58 6.31 -0.76
C SER A 104 22.20 4.98 -1.42
N VAL A 105 21.28 4.20 -0.81
CA VAL A 105 20.80 2.91 -1.32
C VAL A 105 19.32 2.97 -1.69
N SER A 106 18.82 1.94 -2.38
CA SER A 106 17.43 1.84 -2.83
C SER A 106 16.51 1.22 -1.76
N HIS A 107 15.28 1.72 -1.72
CA HIS A 107 14.19 1.25 -0.85
C HIS A 107 12.90 0.97 -1.63
N ASP A 108 12.99 0.92 -2.96
CA ASP A 108 11.82 0.78 -3.83
C ASP A 108 11.07 -0.52 -3.54
N ALA A 109 11.77 -1.63 -3.30
CA ALA A 109 11.14 -2.91 -2.99
C ALA A 109 10.42 -2.86 -1.63
N PHE A 110 11.05 -2.26 -0.63
CA PHE A 110 10.44 -2.08 0.70
C PHE A 110 9.20 -1.20 0.65
N MET A 111 9.27 -0.05 -0.04
CA MET A 111 8.16 0.88 -0.17
C MET A 111 7.01 0.31 -1.01
N CYS A 112 7.31 -0.41 -2.10
CA CYS A 112 6.30 -1.14 -2.88
C CYS A 112 5.58 -2.16 -2.00
N ALA A 113 6.31 -2.98 -1.25
CA ALA A 113 5.71 -3.99 -0.38
C ALA A 113 4.85 -3.37 0.74
N CYS A 114 5.25 -2.22 1.28
CA CYS A 114 4.43 -1.46 2.23
C CYS A 114 3.15 -0.93 1.56
N SER A 115 3.25 -0.38 0.35
CA SER A 115 2.10 0.11 -0.43
C SER A 115 1.08 -1.00 -0.69
N GLU A 116 1.53 -2.16 -1.18
CA GLU A 116 0.70 -3.36 -1.40
C GLU A 116 0.06 -3.91 -0.12
N ALA A 117 0.69 -3.65 1.03
CA ALA A 117 0.19 -4.03 2.34
C ALA A 117 -0.79 -3.00 2.95
N GLY A 118 -0.94 -1.82 2.36
CA GLY A 118 -1.74 -0.74 2.96
C GLY A 118 -1.04 -0.04 4.11
N ILE A 119 0.30 -0.04 4.11
CA ILE A 119 1.14 0.46 5.19
C ILE A 119 1.88 1.73 4.74
N TYR A 120 1.67 2.82 5.47
CA TYR A 120 2.43 4.07 5.34
C TYR A 120 3.73 4.01 6.15
N VAL A 121 4.71 4.83 5.78
CA VAL A 121 6.02 4.85 6.46
C VAL A 121 6.28 6.24 7.03
N LEU A 122 6.62 6.30 8.32
CA LEU A 122 7.13 7.47 9.02
C LEU A 122 8.64 7.34 9.17
N ILE A 123 9.38 8.22 8.50
CA ILE A 123 10.85 8.23 8.55
C ILE A 123 11.29 9.25 9.60
N GLY A 124 12.01 8.79 10.62
CA GLY A 124 12.69 9.66 11.56
C GLY A 124 13.92 10.29 10.92
N ILE A 125 13.89 11.59 10.62
CA ILE A 125 15.09 12.34 10.25
C ILE A 125 15.74 12.79 11.58
N PRO A 126 16.99 12.40 11.89
CA PRO A 126 17.67 12.95 13.05
C PRO A 126 17.75 14.48 12.92
N ALA A 127 17.58 15.19 14.04
CA ALA A 127 17.76 16.64 14.07
C ALA A 127 19.19 17.02 13.59
N PRO A 128 19.38 18.18 12.94
CA PRO A 128 20.68 18.62 12.45
C PRO A 128 21.77 18.66 13.51
#